data_AF-A0A528BE94-F1
#
_entry.id   AF-A0A528BE94-F1
#
_cell.length_a   1.000
_cell.length_b   1.000
_cell.length_c   1.000
_cell.angle_alpha   90.00
_cell.angle_beta   90.00
_cell.angle_gamma   90.00
#
_symmetry.space_group_name_H-M   'P 1'
#
loop_
_entity.id
_entity.type
_entity.pdbx_description
1 polymer ?
#
loop_
_entity_poly.entity_id
_entity_poly.type
_entity_poly.pdbx_seq_one_letter_code
_entity_poly.pdbx_strand_id
1 'polypeptide(L)' 'MSIEFTFVAGTDSNELSAAAPFFFDPQASAAALAQVEDAGFQSIVIDGAAGLLSNFDLAANAAALTSSLQIVLT' A
#
# COMPACT_ATOMS: atom_id res chain seq x y z
N MET A 1 -18.83 -1.21 -18.64
CA MET A 1 -17.70 -0.47 -18.07
C MET A 1 -17.32 -1.19 -16.79
N SER A 2 -16.12 -1.76 -16.70
CA SER A 2 -15.63 -2.32 -15.44
C SER A 2 -15.05 -1.18 -14.60
N ILE A 3 -15.45 -1.08 -13.34
CA ILE A 3 -14.89 -0.13 -12.38
C ILE A 3 -13.68 -0.82 -11.75
N GLU A 4 -12.51 -0.20 -11.83
CA GLU A 4 -11.29 -0.66 -11.18
C GLU A 4 -11.09 0.13 -9.88
N PHE A 5 -10.85 -0.59 -8.78
CA PHE A 5 -10.58 0.01 -7.48
C PHE A 5 -9.09 -0.05 -7.18
N THR A 6 -8.54 1.11 -6.82
CA THR A 6 -7.15 1.29 -6.46
C THR A 6 -7.03 1.70 -5.01
N PHE A 7 -6.27 0.93 -4.23
CA PHE A 7 -5.98 1.23 -2.85
C PHE A 7 -4.80 2.20 -2.79
N VAL A 8 -4.96 3.33 -2.11
CA VAL A 8 -3.85 4.25 -1.86
C VAL A 8 -3.44 4.04 -0.42
N ALA A 9 -2.26 3.44 -0.20
CA ALA A 9 -1.70 3.34 1.13
C ALA A 9 -1.27 4.75 1.56
N GLY A 10 -2.17 5.47 2.23
CA GLY A 10 -1.90 6.82 2.70
C GLY A 10 -0.67 6.84 3.61
N THR A 11 0.20 7.83 3.41
CA THR A 11 1.38 8.03 4.26
C THR A 11 1.02 8.50 5.65
N ASP A 12 0.01 9.35 5.78
CA ASP A 12 -0.42 9.86 7.07
C ASP A 12 -1.90 10.22 6.98
N SER A 13 -2.77 9.30 7.40
CA SER A 13 -4.19 9.64 7.59
C SER A 13 -4.45 10.29 8.95
N ASN A 14 -3.55 11.17 9.41
CA ASN A 14 -3.84 12.31 10.28
C ASN A 14 -2.54 13.09 10.56
N GLU A 15 -2.45 14.35 10.18
CA GLU A 15 -1.41 15.29 10.67
C GLU A 15 -1.52 15.58 12.19
N LEU A 16 -2.23 14.73 12.95
CA LEU A 16 -2.40 14.81 14.41
C LEU A 16 -2.05 13.51 15.15
N SER A 17 -1.62 12.45 14.47
CA SER A 17 -1.18 11.24 15.17
C SER A 17 0.09 10.74 14.55
N ALA A 18 1.15 10.60 15.35
CA ALA A 18 2.39 9.91 15.02
C ALA A 18 2.14 8.40 14.81
N ALA A 19 1.17 8.05 13.96
CA ALA A 19 0.92 6.70 13.51
C ALA A 19 2.04 6.35 12.56
N ALA A 20 2.68 5.22 12.81
CA ALA A 20 3.79 4.76 11.98
C ALA A 20 3.32 4.56 10.52
N PRO A 21 4.21 4.76 9.53
CA PRO A 21 3.85 4.61 8.12
C PRO A 21 3.19 3.25 7.86
N PHE A 22 2.30 3.15 6.87
CA PHE A 22 1.52 1.94 6.59
C PHE A 22 2.35 0.65 6.63
N PHE A 23 3.56 0.69 6.04
CA PHE A 23 4.51 -0.43 5.97
C PHE A 23 5.45 -0.59 7.18
N PHE A 24 5.26 0.16 8.27
CA PHE A 24 6.10 0.07 9.47
C PHE A 24 5.98 -1.29 10.16
N ASP A 25 4.78 -1.87 10.17
CA ASP A 25 4.53 -3.22 10.66
C ASP A 25 4.18 -4.14 9.49
N PRO A 26 5.11 -5.03 9.08
CA PRO A 26 4.89 -5.95 7.96
C PRO A 26 3.71 -6.90 8.15
N GLN A 27 3.38 -7.30 9.40
CA GLN A 27 2.27 -8.19 9.68
C GLN A 27 0.93 -7.46 9.56
N ALA A 28 0.85 -6.24 10.10
CA ALA A 28 -0.35 -5.41 9.94
C ALA A 28 -0.57 -5.01 8.48
N SER A 29 0.51 -4.69 7.76
CA SER A 29 0.49 -4.37 6.33
C SER A 29 -0.03 -5.56 5.52
N ALA A 30 0.49 -6.76 5.76
CA ALA A 30 0.04 -7.98 5.08
C ALA A 30 -1.45 -8.25 5.31
N ALA A 31 -1.92 -8.09 6.55
CA ALA A 31 -3.33 -8.28 6.88
C ALA A 31 -4.24 -7.23 6.22
N ALA A 32 -3.77 -5.98 6.10
CA ALA A 32 -4.50 -4.93 5.39
C ALA A 32 -4.52 -5.19 3.87
N LEU A 33 -3.38 -5.59 3.29
CA LEU A 33 -3.27 -5.94 1.87
C LEU A 33 -4.14 -7.14 1.50
N ALA A 34 -4.20 -8.17 2.35
CA ALA A 34 -5.09 -9.30 2.15
C ALA A 34 -6.58 -8.91 2.17
N GLN A 35 -6.96 -7.96 3.04
CA GLN A 35 -8.34 -7.41 3.04
C GLN A 35 -8.63 -6.59 1.79
N VAL A 36 -7.64 -5.85 1.28
CA VAL A 36 -7.75 -5.10 0.02
C VAL A 36 -7.93 -6.05 -1.16
N GLU A 37 -7.19 -7.17 -1.19
CA GLU A 37 -7.39 -8.23 -2.19
C GLU A 37 -8.77 -8.87 -2.08
N ASP A 38 -9.22 -9.23 -0.87
CA ASP A 38 -10.56 -9.81 -0.64
C ASP A 38 -11.70 -8.85 -1.02
N ALA A 39 -11.49 -7.54 -0.79
CA ALA A 39 -12.43 -6.48 -1.19
C ALA A 39 -12.48 -6.24 -2.71
N GLY A 40 -11.65 -6.91 -3.51
CA GLY A 40 -11.68 -6.84 -4.97
C GLY A 40 -10.93 -5.65 -5.57
N PHE A 41 -10.02 -5.04 -4.80
CA PHE A 41 -9.09 -4.07 -5.36
C PHE A 41 -8.10 -4.78 -6.28
N GLN A 42 -7.72 -4.09 -7.35
CA GLN A 42 -6.83 -4.62 -8.39
C GLN A 42 -5.44 -3.98 -8.33
N SER A 43 -5.35 -2.78 -7.75
CA SER A 43 -4.14 -1.97 -7.77
C SER A 43 -3.88 -1.36 -6.40
N ILE A 44 -2.61 -1.19 -6.04
CA ILE A 44 -2.14 -0.41 -4.89
C ILE A 44 -1.19 0.70 -5.37
N VAL A 45 -1.40 1.92 -4.87
CA VAL A 45 -0.51 3.06 -5.09
C VAL A 45 0.40 3.23 -3.87
N ILE A 46 1.70 3.32 -4.13
CA ILE A 46 2.72 3.62 -3.14
C ILE A 46 3.27 5.01 -3.46
N ASP A 47 2.89 5.96 -2.61
CA ASP A 47 3.28 7.36 -2.70
C ASP A 47 3.87 7.81 -1.36
N GLY A 48 5.11 7.42 -1.09
CA GLY A 48 5.82 7.75 0.14
C GLY A 48 6.52 9.11 0.06
N ALA A 49 6.42 9.91 1.13
CA ALA A 49 7.13 11.19 1.27
C ALA A 49 8.66 11.04 1.41
N ALA A 50 9.14 9.81 1.67
CA ALA A 50 10.56 9.48 1.84
C ALA A 50 11.34 9.32 0.52
N GLY A 51 10.71 9.61 -0.62
CA GLY A 51 11.32 9.61 -1.95
C GLY A 51 11.30 8.27 -2.67
N LEU A 52 11.64 8.30 -3.97
CA LEU A 52 11.43 7.22 -4.93
C LEU A 52 12.11 5.90 -4.54
N LEU A 53 13.33 5.92 -3.98
CA LEU A 53 14.03 4.70 -3.54
C LEU A 53 13.33 4.02 -2.35
N SER A 54 12.81 4.81 -1.41
CA SER A 54 12.02 4.30 -0.29
C SER A 54 10.72 3.68 -0.81
N ASN A 55 10.08 4.31 -1.81
CA ASN A 55 8.86 3.79 -2.43
C ASN A 55 9.12 2.47 -3.16
N PHE A 56 10.31 2.26 -3.74
CA PHE A 56 10.70 0.98 -4.33
C PHE A 56 10.86 -0.14 -3.30
N ASP A 57 11.44 0.15 -2.13
CA ASP A 57 11.56 -0.83 -1.05
C ASP A 57 10.18 -1.21 -0.49
N LEU A 58 9.29 -0.23 -0.34
CA LEU A 58 7.89 -0.46 0.02
C LEU A 58 7.15 -1.26 -1.05
N ALA A 59 7.39 -0.99 -2.33
CA ALA A 59 6.83 -1.76 -3.45
C ALA A 59 7.32 -3.19 -3.45
N ALA A 60 8.60 -3.43 -3.16
CA ALA A 60 9.13 -4.79 -3.04
C ALA A 60 8.46 -5.55 -1.88
N ASN A 61 8.25 -4.90 -0.73
CA ASN A 61 7.53 -5.48 0.40
C ASN A 61 6.07 -5.76 0.07
N ALA A 62 5.36 -4.82 -0.56
CA ALA A 62 4.00 -5.05 -1.03
C ALA A 62 3.94 -6.22 -2.01
N ALA A 63 4.86 -6.29 -2.99
CA ALA A 63 4.93 -7.37 -3.98
C ALA A 63 5.18 -8.74 -3.34
N ALA A 64 5.92 -8.79 -2.24
CA ALA A 64 6.14 -10.03 -1.49
C ALA A 64 4.91 -10.48 -0.68
N LEU A 65 4.01 -9.56 -0.35
CA LEU A 65 2.85 -9.79 0.50
C LEU A 65 1.54 -9.97 -0.29
N THR A 66 1.47 -9.43 -1.50
CA THR A 66 0.30 -9.49 -2.38
C THR A 66 0.52 -10.47 -3.52
N SER A 67 -0.49 -11.23 -3.92
CA SER A 67 -0.37 -12.16 -5.05
C SER A 67 -1.05 -11.65 -6.33
N SER A 68 -2.00 -10.72 -6.21
CA SER A 68 -2.85 -10.30 -7.34
C SER A 68 -2.94 -8.79 -7.53
N LEU A 69 -2.39 -7.98 -6.62
CA LEU A 69 -2.40 -6.53 -6.74
C LEU A 69 -1.32 -6.01 -7.68
N GLN A 70 -1.70 -5.13 -8.60
CA GLN A 70 -0.77 -4.32 -9.37
C GLN A 70 -0.20 -3.21 -8.50
N ILE A 71 1.11 -3.01 -8.51
CA ILE A 71 1.77 -1.97 -7.73
C ILE A 71 2.09 -0.78 -8.64
N VAL A 72 1.62 0.39 -8.24
CA VAL A 72 1.82 1.66 -8.93
C VAL A 72 2.64 2.57 -8.05
N LEU A 73 3.76 3.08 -8.57
CA LEU A 73 4.57 4.09 -7.91
C LEU A 73 4.29 5.45 -8.54
N THR A 74 4.17 6.48 -7.71
CA THR A 74 4.01 7.87 -8.13
C THR A 74 5.10 8.76 -7.56
#